data_AF-A0A4P5XXQ0-F1
#
_entry.id   AF-A0A4P5XXQ0-F1
#
_cell.length_a   1.000
_cell.length_b   1.000
_cell.length_c   1.000
_cell.angle_alpha   90.00
_cell.angle_beta   90.00
_cell.angle_gamma   90.00
#
_symmetry.space_group_name_H-M   'P 1'
#
loop_
_entity.id
_entity.type
_entity.pdbx_description
1 polymer ?
#
loop_
_entity_poly.entity_id
_entity_poly.type
_entity_poly.pdbx_seq_one_letter_code
_entity_poly.pdbx_strand_id
1 'polypeptide(L)'
;MIESTEYQFKFVVDEPSDLNEIAEYLAAWPQVPGERVWLMPQARTREELQTRSEWLEAEARRLGLRFSSRWQIAQFGNARGK
;
A
#
# COMPACT_ATOMS: atom_id res chain seq x y z
N MET A 1 -27.39 -13.66 -3.42
CA MET A 1 -26.03 -14.18 -3.21
C MET A 1 -25.08 -13.26 -3.96
N ILE A 2 -24.43 -12.32 -3.27
CA ILE A 2 -23.28 -11.59 -3.83
C ILE A 2 -22.06 -12.45 -3.48
N GLU A 3 -21.99 -13.61 -4.12
CA GLU A 3 -20.79 -14.43 -4.08
C GLU A 3 -19.90 -13.94 -5.23
N SER A 4 -18.62 -13.71 -4.92
CA SER A 4 -17.50 -13.54 -5.86
C SER A 4 -17.40 -12.22 -6.65
N THR A 5 -17.25 -11.08 -5.97
CA THR A 5 -16.51 -9.96 -6.57
C THR A 5 -15.07 -9.99 -6.06
N GLU A 6 -14.10 -10.05 -6.97
CA GLU A 6 -12.70 -9.89 -6.62
C GLU A 6 -12.49 -8.51 -6.00
N TYR A 7 -11.78 -8.48 -4.88
CA TYR A 7 -11.52 -7.24 -4.14
C TYR A 7 -10.08 -7.20 -3.68
N GLN A 8 -9.59 -5.99 -3.47
CA GLN A 8 -8.31 -5.70 -2.85
C GLN A 8 -8.45 -4.52 -1.89
N PHE A 9 -7.77 -4.60 -0.76
CA PHE A 9 -7.55 -3.43 0.08
C PHE A 9 -6.23 -2.81 -0.32
N LYS A 10 -6.24 -1.50 -0.55
CA LYS A 10 -5.03 -0.76 -0.90
C LYS A 10 -4.90 0.44 0.01
N PHE A 11 -3.96 0.36 0.95
CA PHE A 11 -3.67 1.42 1.89
C PHE A 11 -2.57 2.32 1.33
N VAL A 12 -2.76 3.63 1.49
CA VAL A 12 -1.76 4.63 1.17
C VAL A 12 -1.04 4.97 2.48
N VAL A 13 0.27 4.77 2.51
CA VAL A 13 1.09 4.85 3.71
C VAL A 13 2.08 6.00 3.59
N ASP A 14 2.02 6.96 4.50
CA ASP A 14 2.95 8.10 4.55
C ASP A 14 4.09 7.85 5.52
N GLU A 15 3.79 7.25 6.67
CA GLU A 15 4.73 7.04 7.76
C GLU A 15 4.58 5.66 8.43
N PRO A 16 5.58 5.20 9.21
CA PRO A 16 5.50 3.88 9.86
C PRO A 16 4.33 3.73 10.85
N SER A 17 3.84 4.81 11.45
CA SER A 17 2.70 4.81 12.38
C SER A 17 1.43 4.25 11.73
N ASP A 18 1.21 4.58 10.45
CA ASP A 18 0.04 4.17 9.68
C ASP A 18 -0.12 2.64 9.65
N LEU A 19 0.99 1.89 9.75
CA LEU A 19 0.97 0.43 9.76
C LEU A 19 0.30 -0.13 11.01
N ASN A 20 0.38 0.58 12.13
CA ASN A 20 -0.30 0.19 13.36
C ASN A 20 -1.81 0.31 13.17
N GLU A 21 -2.27 1.44 12.59
CA GLU A 21 -3.68 1.66 12.28
C GLU A 21 -4.20 0.64 11.25
N ILE A 22 -3.40 0.32 10.23
CA ILE A 22 -3.74 -0.70 9.24
C ILE A 22 -3.84 -2.08 9.90
N ALA A 23 -2.92 -2.43 10.80
CA ALA A 23 -2.95 -3.70 11.51
C ALA A 23 -4.19 -3.82 12.41
N GLU A 24 -4.54 -2.76 13.14
CA GLU A 24 -5.75 -2.69 13.95
C GLU A 24 -7.01 -2.79 13.09
N TYR A 25 -7.04 -2.10 11.95
CA TYR A 25 -8.14 -2.20 11.00
C TYR A 25 -8.29 -3.62 10.47
N LEU A 26 -7.20 -4.25 10.01
CA LEU A 26 -7.22 -5.62 9.49
C LEU A 26 -7.62 -6.66 10.55
N ALA A 27 -7.30 -6.42 11.82
CA ALA A 27 -7.74 -7.28 12.91
C ALA A 27 -9.28 -7.34 13.05
N ALA A 28 -10.00 -6.29 12.63
CA ALA A 28 -11.46 -6.28 12.57
C ALA A 28 -12.02 -7.08 11.37
N TRP A 29 -11.19 -7.48 10.41
CA TRP A 29 -11.57 -8.19 9.19
C TRP A 29 -10.72 -9.47 8.98
N PRO A 30 -10.78 -10.45 9.89
CA PRO A 30 -9.94 -11.66 9.85
C PRO A 30 -10.14 -12.53 8.60
N GLN A 31 -11.25 -12.36 7.88
CA GLN A 31 -11.55 -13.05 6.63
C GLN A 31 -10.78 -12.50 5.42
N VAL A 32 -10.09 -11.37 5.54
CA VAL A 32 -9.33 -10.77 4.46
C VAL A 32 -7.91 -11.35 4.46
N PRO A 33 -7.53 -12.17 3.47
CA PRO A 33 -6.17 -12.70 3.40
C PRO A 33 -5.18 -11.57 3.11
N GLY A 34 -3.99 -11.63 3.72
CA GLY A 34 -2.91 -10.63 3.49
C GLY A 34 -2.53 -10.48 2.02
N GLU A 35 -2.70 -11.54 1.22
CA GLU A 35 -2.49 -11.51 -0.23
C GLU A 35 -3.43 -10.56 -1.00
N ARG A 36 -4.55 -10.15 -0.40
CA ARG A 36 -5.49 -9.16 -0.97
C ARG A 36 -5.25 -7.75 -0.44
N VAL A 37 -4.27 -7.58 0.44
CA VAL A 37 -3.92 -6.29 1.04
C VAL A 37 -2.65 -5.77 0.39
N TRP A 38 -2.71 -4.54 -0.08
CA TRP A 38 -1.64 -3.84 -0.76
C TRP A 38 -1.25 -2.59 0.02
N LEU A 39 0.03 -2.41 0.26
CA LEU A 39 0.61 -1.16 0.77
C LEU A 39 1.19 -0.37 -0.39
N MET A 40 0.84 0.91 -0.48
CA MET A 40 1.38 1.85 -1.46
C MET A 40 1.94 3.07 -0.74
N PRO A 41 3.16 3.52 -1.07
CA PRO A 41 3.72 4.70 -0.44
C PRO A 41 3.01 5.97 -0.91
N GLN A 42 2.74 6.87 0.03
CA GLN A 42 2.37 8.25 -0.24
C GLN A 42 3.61 8.99 -0.74
N ALA A 43 3.57 9.43 -1.99
CA ALA A 43 4.64 10.25 -2.55
C ALA A 43 4.09 11.25 -3.56
N ARG A 44 4.71 12.44 -3.58
CA ARG A 44 4.54 13.48 -4.60
C ARG A 44 5.80 13.64 -5.44
N THR A 45 6.98 13.34 -4.89
CA THR A 45 8.24 13.34 -5.67
C THR A 45 8.82 11.94 -5.84
N ARG A 46 9.82 11.82 -6.73
CA ARG A 46 10.52 10.55 -6.96
C ARG A 46 11.38 10.16 -5.78
N GLU A 47 11.99 11.15 -5.14
CA GLU A 47 12.87 10.99 -3.98
C GLU A 47 12.06 10.52 -2.77
N GLU A 48 10.89 11.13 -2.56
CA GLU A 48 9.90 10.69 -1.57
C GLU A 48 9.43 9.25 -1.84
N LEU A 49 9.16 8.93 -3.10
CA LEU A 49 8.73 7.60 -3.51
C LEU A 49 9.81 6.56 -3.26
N GLN A 50 11.06 6.84 -3.63
CA GLN A 50 12.19 5.94 -3.45
C GLN A 50 12.42 5.67 -1.96
N THR A 51 12.56 6.73 -1.17
CA THR A 51 12.80 6.64 0.28
C THR A 51 11.72 5.83 0.99
N ARG A 52 10.45 6.05 0.64
CA ARG A 52 9.33 5.33 1.26
C ARG A 52 9.18 3.90 0.75
N SER A 53 9.45 3.66 -0.53
CA SER A 53 9.33 2.32 -1.11
C SER A 53 10.29 1.33 -0.44
N GLU A 54 11.52 1.76 -0.11
CA GLU A 54 12.54 0.91 0.49
C GLU A 54 12.09 0.28 1.81
N TRP A 55 11.61 1.08 2.76
CA TRP A 55 11.15 0.55 4.04
C TRP A 55 9.77 -0.09 3.95
N LEU A 56 8.85 0.45 3.14
CA LEU A 56 7.49 -0.05 3.06
C LEU A 56 7.42 -1.42 2.38
N GLU A 57 8.29 -1.69 1.41
CA GLU A 57 8.36 -2.99 0.76
C GLU A 57 8.90 -4.07 1.71
N ALA A 58 9.91 -3.75 2.52
CA ALA A 58 10.42 -4.65 3.56
C ALA A 58 9.33 -4.98 4.58
N GLU A 59 8.54 -3.98 4.96
CA GLU A 59 7.50 -4.12 5.96
C GLU A 59 6.26 -4.85 5.45
N ALA A 60 5.85 -4.60 4.19
CA ALA A 60 4.82 -5.39 3.52
C ALA A 60 5.18 -6.88 3.53
N ARG A 61 6.43 -7.21 3.18
CA ARG A 61 6.93 -8.60 3.25
C ARG A 61 6.88 -9.16 4.67
N ARG A 62 7.31 -8.40 5.68
CA ARG A 62 7.30 -8.81 7.09
C ARG A 62 5.89 -9.12 7.59
N LEU A 63 4.91 -8.33 7.15
CA LEU A 63 3.50 -8.46 7.54
C LEU A 63 2.71 -9.46 6.68
N GLY A 64 3.34 -10.07 5.67
CA GLY A 64 2.64 -10.97 4.73
C GLY A 64 1.64 -10.25 3.81
N LEU A 65 1.86 -8.96 3.57
CA LEU A 65 1.05 -8.10 2.70
C LEU A 65 1.79 -7.86 1.37
N ARG A 66 1.07 -7.36 0.36
CA ARG A 66 1.64 -7.01 -0.94
C ARG A 66 2.09 -5.55 -0.99
N PHE A 67 3.08 -5.26 -1.82
CA PHE A 67 3.56 -3.90 -2.08
C PHE A 67 3.18 -3.46 -3.50
N SER A 68 2.74 -2.22 -3.65
CA SER A 68 2.45 -1.59 -4.94
C SER A 68 3.09 -0.21 -4.99
N SER A 69 4.06 -0.01 -5.89
CA SER A 69 4.68 1.30 -6.09
C SER A 69 3.73 2.28 -6.79
N ARG A 70 4.00 3.59 -6.61
CA ARG A 70 3.27 4.66 -7.30
C ARG A 70 3.91 4.98 -8.66
N TRP A 71 3.69 4.08 -9.63
CA TRP A 71 4.35 4.11 -10.93
C TRP A 71 4.22 5.45 -11.68
N GLN A 72 3.08 6.14 -11.57
CA GLN A 72 2.89 7.45 -12.18
C GLN A 72 3.92 8.48 -11.69
N ILE A 73 4.19 8.55 -10.39
CA ILE A 73 5.21 9.45 -9.84
C ILE A 73 6.60 9.00 -10.28
N ALA A 74 6.85 7.68 -10.31
CA ALA A 74 8.10 7.10 -10.80
C ALA A 74 8.37 7.39 -12.28
N GLN A 75 7.35 7.62 -13.12
CA GLN A 75 7.56 7.82 -14.55
C GLN A 75 7.37 9.26 -15.01
N PHE A 76 6.42 9.98 -14.41
CA PHE A 76 6.00 11.30 -14.87
C PHE A 76 6.14 12.38 -13.77
N GLY A 77 6.54 12.01 -12.56
CA GLY A 77 6.49 12.91 -11.41
C GLY A 77 5.05 13.30 -11.07
N ASN A 78 4.86 14.43 -10.39
CA ASN A 78 3.53 14.92 -10.01
C ASN A 78 2.82 15.70 -11.15
N ALA A 79 2.80 15.13 -12.36
CA ALA A 79 2.15 15.74 -13.51
C ALA A 79 0.72 15.19 -13.68
N ARG A 80 -0.28 16.07 -13.77
CA ARG A 80 -1.67 15.66 -14.06
C ARG A 80 -1.82 15.33 -15.54
N GLY A 81 -2.52 14.23 -15.84
CA GLY A 81 -2.86 13.84 -17.22
C GLY A 81 -1.72 13.22 -18.03
N LYS A 82 -0.68 12.72 -17.35
CA LYS A 82 0.44 11.96 -17.94
C LYS A 82 0.59 10.63 -17.22
#